data_AF-A0AAD4F049-F1
#
_entry.id   AF-A0AAD4F049-F1
#
_cell.length_a   1.000
_cell.length_b   1.000
_cell.length_c   1.000
_cell.angle_alpha   90.00
_cell.angle_beta   90.00
_cell.angle_gamma   90.00
#
_symmetry.space_group_name_H-M   'P 1'
#
loop_
_entity.id
_entity.type
_entity.pdbx_description
1 polymer ?
#
loop_
_entity_poly.entity_id
_entity_poly.type
_entity_poly.pdbx_seq_one_letter_code
_entity_poly.pdbx_strand_id
1 'polypeptide(L)'
;MMRLVALLLLALTSAVSAQFGGFFDQMFSGGGQQQHHQQAQNVPSDSSVYRAQYARSHCDNYLCPDTLDKPEECTADLNLSTACVSFPHHCPCAWPSHEDKFELAEGQRICISKGGFKAGEAARKVELARKGLL
;
A
#
# COMPACT_ATOMS: atom_id res chain seq x y z
N MET A 1 14.08 58.54 -39.55
CA MET A 1 14.68 57.27 -39.06
C MET A 1 14.20 56.85 -37.67
N MET A 2 14.19 57.71 -36.64
CA MET A 2 13.77 57.34 -35.28
C MET A 2 12.34 56.76 -35.16
N ARG A 3 11.37 57.29 -35.93
CA ARG A 3 9.97 56.81 -35.91
C ARG A 3 9.78 55.41 -36.51
N LEU A 4 10.58 55.06 -37.51
CA LEU A 4 10.54 53.74 -38.14
C LEU A 4 11.14 52.68 -37.20
N VAL A 5 12.21 53.04 -36.49
CA VAL A 5 12.83 52.17 -35.47
C VAL A 5 11.85 51.92 -34.30
N ALA A 6 11.14 52.95 -33.85
CA ALA A 6 10.15 52.81 -32.78
C ALA A 6 8.96 51.92 -33.18
N LEU A 7 8.46 52.04 -34.41
CA LEU A 7 7.38 51.18 -34.91
C LEU A 7 7.83 49.73 -35.11
N LEU A 8 9.08 49.52 -35.54
CA LEU A 8 9.65 48.18 -35.66
C LEU A 8 9.80 47.50 -34.29
N LEU A 9 10.26 48.24 -33.28
CA LEU A 9 10.37 47.74 -31.90
C LEU A 9 9.02 47.40 -31.27
N LEU A 10 7.97 48.16 -31.58
CA LEU A 10 6.61 47.91 -31.07
C LEU A 10 5.95 46.70 -31.73
N ALA A 11 6.29 46.39 -32.98
CA ALA A 11 5.81 45.18 -33.66
C ALA A 11 6.45 43.91 -33.07
N LEU A 12 7.72 43.98 -32.65
CA LEU A 12 8.48 42.85 -32.11
C LEU A 12 7.98 42.34 -30.74
N THR A 13 7.27 43.17 -29.96
CA THR A 13 6.74 42.76 -28.64
C THR A 13 5.39 42.05 -28.70
N SER A 14 4.69 42.10 -29.84
CA SER A 14 3.38 41.48 -30.02
C SER A 14 3.40 39.96 -30.30
N ALA A 15 4.61 39.38 -30.44
CA ALA A 15 4.80 37.96 -30.76
C ALA A 15 5.18 37.07 -29.56
N VAL A 16 5.06 37.57 -28.31
CA VAL A 16 5.25 36.73 -27.11
C VAL A 16 3.93 36.03 -26.79
N SER A 17 3.62 34.97 -27.54
CA SER A 17 2.66 33.96 -27.08
C SER A 17 3.38 33.06 -26.08
N ALA A 18 2.99 33.09 -24.81
CA ALA A 18 3.44 32.06 -23.88
C ALA A 18 2.73 30.75 -24.24
N GLN A 19 3.39 29.87 -24.99
CA GLN A 19 2.91 28.53 -25.34
C GLN A 19 2.94 27.63 -24.10
N PHE A 20 2.03 27.86 -23.15
CA PHE A 20 1.76 26.93 -22.05
C PHE A 20 0.97 25.68 -22.50
N GLY A 21 0.70 25.52 -23.80
CA GLY A 21 -0.16 24.45 -24.34
C GLY A 21 0.44 23.05 -24.39
N GLY A 22 1.73 22.87 -24.04
CA GLY A 22 2.39 21.55 -24.00
C GLY A 22 3.37 21.36 -22.84
N PHE A 23 3.65 22.41 -22.06
CA PHE A 23 4.49 22.32 -20.85
C PHE A 23 3.84 21.44 -19.78
N PHE A 24 2.52 21.51 -19.63
CA PHE A 24 1.78 20.67 -18.71
C PHE A 24 1.80 19.20 -19.15
N ASP A 25 1.58 18.88 -20.43
CA ASP A 25 1.71 17.48 -20.88
C ASP A 25 3.12 16.92 -20.60
N GLN A 26 4.18 17.71 -20.82
CA GLN A 26 5.54 17.25 -20.62
C GLN A 26 5.95 17.13 -19.14
N MET A 27 5.44 18.00 -18.26
CA MET A 27 5.71 17.93 -16.82
C MET A 27 4.93 16.80 -16.13
N PHE A 28 3.76 16.43 -16.67
CA PHE A 28 2.90 15.38 -16.11
C PHE A 28 3.12 14.00 -16.76
N SER A 29 3.72 13.91 -17.95
CA SER A 29 3.93 12.63 -18.66
C SER A 29 5.35 12.04 -18.57
N GLY A 30 6.35 12.75 -18.03
CA GLY A 30 7.69 12.17 -17.99
C GLY A 30 8.75 12.94 -17.23
N GLY A 31 9.04 12.49 -16.00
CA GLY A 31 10.41 12.46 -15.48
C GLY A 31 11.08 13.81 -15.18
N GLY A 32 10.49 14.63 -14.31
CA GLY A 32 11.19 15.74 -13.68
C GLY A 32 11.84 15.33 -12.35
N GLN A 33 13.16 15.10 -12.35
CA GLN A 33 13.96 15.08 -11.12
C GLN A 33 13.92 16.46 -10.47
N GLN A 34 13.01 16.67 -9.52
CA GLN A 34 13.19 17.65 -8.46
C GLN A 34 13.62 16.91 -7.20
N GLN A 35 14.81 17.24 -6.70
CA GLN A 35 15.30 16.94 -5.36
C GLN A 35 14.42 17.66 -4.32
N HIS A 36 13.17 17.22 -4.17
CA HIS A 36 12.46 17.39 -2.92
C HIS A 36 12.91 16.25 -2.00
N HIS A 37 13.27 16.59 -0.78
CA HIS A 37 13.41 15.62 0.30
C HIS A 37 12.12 14.79 0.33
N GLN A 38 12.18 13.56 -0.19
CA GLN A 38 11.12 12.59 -0.03
C GLN A 38 11.12 12.21 1.46
N GLN A 39 10.48 13.03 2.28
CA GLN A 39 9.90 12.50 3.50
C GLN A 39 8.98 11.38 3.05
N ALA A 40 9.26 10.16 3.50
CA ALA A 40 8.39 9.02 3.27
C ALA A 40 6.97 9.43 3.67
N GLN A 41 6.10 9.57 2.68
CA GLN A 41 4.69 9.84 2.92
C GLN A 41 4.06 8.60 3.52
N ASN A 42 3.22 8.78 4.54
CA ASN A 42 2.47 7.68 5.12
C ASN A 42 1.61 7.01 4.05
N VAL A 43 1.51 5.68 4.13
CA VAL A 43 0.62 4.91 3.26
C VAL A 43 -0.81 5.41 3.44
N PRO A 44 -1.59 5.59 2.36
CA PRO A 44 -2.99 5.99 2.46
C PRO A 44 -3.77 5.05 3.39
N SER A 45 -4.71 5.60 4.17
CA SER A 45 -5.58 4.79 5.05
C SER A 45 -6.69 4.05 4.30
N ASP A 46 -6.77 4.18 2.98
CA ASP A 46 -7.72 3.47 2.14
C ASP A 46 -7.19 2.08 1.73
N SER A 47 -8.08 1.24 1.19
CA SER A 47 -7.74 -0.11 0.74
C SER A 47 -7.31 -0.17 -0.73
N SER A 48 -7.03 0.95 -1.40
CA SER A 48 -6.78 0.98 -2.85
C SER A 48 -5.51 0.21 -3.25
N VAL A 49 -4.42 0.39 -2.49
CA VAL A 49 -3.15 -0.33 -2.70
C VAL A 49 -3.37 -1.84 -2.55
N TYR A 50 -4.02 -2.23 -1.46
CA TYR A 50 -4.38 -3.62 -1.19
C TYR A 50 -5.22 -4.23 -2.32
N ARG A 51 -6.29 -3.54 -2.76
CA ARG A 51 -7.18 -4.03 -3.83
C ARG A 51 -6.46 -4.16 -5.16
N ALA A 52 -5.57 -3.22 -5.48
CA ALA A 52 -4.77 -3.29 -6.70
C ALA A 52 -3.79 -4.46 -6.67
N GLN A 53 -3.21 -4.78 -5.51
CA GLN A 53 -2.31 -5.91 -5.33
C GLN A 53 -3.08 -7.24 -5.38
N TYR A 54 -4.20 -7.34 -4.66
CA TYR A 54 -5.10 -8.50 -4.69
C TYR A 54 -5.54 -8.85 -6.11
N ALA A 55 -5.94 -7.85 -6.91
CA ALA A 55 -6.37 -8.05 -8.29
C ALA A 55 -5.26 -8.55 -9.24
N ARG A 56 -4.00 -8.35 -8.87
CA ARG A 56 -2.82 -8.80 -9.65
C ARG A 56 -2.29 -10.15 -9.16
N SER A 57 -2.69 -10.60 -7.98
CA SER A 57 -2.30 -11.89 -7.41
C SER A 57 -3.14 -13.01 -8.00
N HIS A 58 -2.49 -14.08 -8.46
CA HIS A 58 -3.15 -15.29 -8.94
C HIS A 58 -3.18 -16.35 -7.83
N CYS A 59 -4.36 -16.90 -7.56
CA CYS A 59 -4.57 -17.97 -6.59
C CYS A 59 -5.86 -18.71 -6.96
N ASP A 60 -5.77 -20.02 -7.17
CA ASP A 60 -6.94 -20.86 -7.50
C ASP A 60 -7.79 -21.21 -6.28
N ASN A 61 -7.27 -20.97 -5.07
CA ASN A 61 -7.93 -21.25 -3.79
C ASN A 61 -8.25 -19.94 -3.04
N TYR A 62 -8.02 -19.89 -1.73
CA TYR A 62 -8.27 -18.72 -0.91
C TYR A 62 -7.02 -17.84 -0.80
N LEU A 63 -7.15 -16.56 -1.19
CA LEU A 63 -6.10 -15.56 -1.07
C LEU A 63 -6.21 -14.82 0.29
N CYS A 64 -5.18 -14.96 1.13
CA CYS A 64 -5.07 -14.37 2.45
C CYS A 64 -4.91 -12.85 2.37
N PRO A 65 -5.78 -12.05 3.02
CA PRO A 65 -5.70 -10.59 2.96
C PRO A 65 -4.49 -10.03 3.72
N ASP A 66 -4.17 -10.58 4.89
CA ASP A 66 -3.23 -9.94 5.82
C ASP A 66 -1.75 -10.12 5.43
N THR A 67 -1.45 -10.97 4.43
CA THR A 67 -0.08 -11.39 4.10
C THR A 67 0.39 -10.88 2.74
N LEU A 68 -0.43 -10.10 2.02
CA LEU A 68 -0.10 -9.63 0.67
C LEU A 68 0.96 -8.53 0.68
N ASP A 69 1.06 -7.74 1.74
CA ASP A 69 1.93 -6.56 1.78
C ASP A 69 3.40 -6.84 2.14
N LYS A 70 3.78 -8.09 2.42
CA LYS A 70 5.16 -8.45 2.80
C LYS A 70 5.89 -9.22 1.69
N PRO A 71 6.56 -8.52 0.76
CA PRO A 71 7.35 -9.18 -0.29
C PRO A 71 8.67 -9.80 0.22
N GLU A 72 9.21 -9.37 1.37
CA GLU A 72 10.56 -9.74 1.81
C GLU A 72 10.61 -11.04 2.65
N GLU A 73 9.49 -11.46 3.21
CA GLU A 73 9.34 -12.75 3.93
C GLU A 73 8.78 -13.86 3.01
N CYS A 74 8.77 -13.64 1.70
CA CYS A 74 8.54 -14.67 0.68
C CYS A 74 9.85 -15.39 0.29
N THR A 75 10.75 -15.61 1.25
CA THR A 75 11.99 -16.34 0.99
C THR A 75 11.85 -17.81 1.36
N ALA A 76 12.01 -18.64 0.32
CA ALA A 76 12.45 -20.03 0.34
C ALA A 76 11.48 -21.09 0.90
N ASP A 77 10.36 -21.30 0.21
CA ASP A 77 9.95 -22.67 -0.16
C ASP A 77 9.25 -22.65 -1.52
N LEU A 78 9.78 -23.43 -2.46
CA LEU A 78 9.61 -23.30 -3.91
C LEU A 78 8.18 -23.54 -4.46
N ASN A 79 7.15 -23.68 -3.61
CA ASN A 79 5.77 -24.01 -4.00
C ASN A 79 4.67 -23.48 -3.05
N LEU A 80 4.98 -22.54 -2.15
CA LEU A 80 3.98 -21.99 -1.23
C LEU A 80 3.98 -20.47 -1.31
N SER A 81 3.14 -19.91 -2.19
CA SER A 81 2.63 -18.57 -1.95
C SER A 81 1.88 -18.64 -0.61
N THR A 82 2.47 -18.15 0.48
CA THR A 82 1.86 -18.11 1.82
C THR A 82 0.54 -17.34 1.86
N ALA A 83 0.26 -16.59 0.79
CA ALA A 83 -1.02 -15.95 0.54
C ALA A 83 -2.09 -16.88 -0.05
N CYS A 84 -1.79 -18.00 -0.73
CA CYS A 84 -2.80 -18.86 -1.34
C CYS A 84 -2.94 -20.18 -0.57
N VAL A 85 -4.05 -20.34 0.15
CA VAL A 85 -4.29 -21.48 1.05
C VAL A 85 -5.63 -22.16 0.71
N SER A 86 -5.83 -23.39 1.21
CA SER A 86 -7.08 -24.13 0.97
C SER A 86 -8.28 -23.57 1.74
N PHE A 87 -8.06 -23.04 2.95
CA PHE A 87 -9.14 -22.52 3.81
C PHE A 87 -8.74 -21.21 4.49
N PRO A 88 -9.69 -20.30 4.77
CA PRO A 88 -9.40 -19.01 5.41
C PRO A 88 -8.65 -19.11 6.75
N HIS A 89 -8.96 -20.12 7.57
CA HIS A 89 -8.27 -20.34 8.83
C HIS A 89 -6.84 -20.84 8.67
N HIS A 90 -6.41 -21.31 7.50
CA HIS A 90 -5.01 -21.67 7.26
C HIS A 90 -4.11 -20.47 7.03
N CYS A 91 -4.67 -19.29 6.75
CA CYS A 91 -3.87 -18.07 6.60
C CYS A 91 -3.01 -17.80 7.85
N PRO A 92 -1.74 -17.42 7.69
CA PRO A 92 -0.92 -16.97 8.81
C PRO A 92 -1.33 -15.55 9.23
N CYS A 93 -0.87 -15.14 10.41
CA CYS A 93 -0.97 -13.76 10.87
C CYS A 93 0.08 -12.89 10.18
N ALA A 94 -0.20 -11.60 10.04
CA ALA A 94 0.69 -10.65 9.36
C ALA A 94 2.03 -10.47 10.09
N TRP A 95 2.05 -10.64 11.42
CA TRP A 95 3.28 -10.57 12.22
C TRP A 95 3.38 -11.77 13.18
N PRO A 96 3.75 -12.98 12.70
CA PRO A 96 3.83 -14.19 13.54
C PRO A 96 4.79 -14.07 14.73
N SER A 97 5.78 -13.18 14.64
CA SER A 97 6.69 -12.86 15.74
C SER A 97 5.99 -12.14 16.90
N HIS A 98 4.97 -11.32 16.61
CA HIS A 98 4.28 -10.45 17.57
C HIS A 98 2.82 -10.82 17.81
N GLU A 99 2.27 -11.73 17.02
CA GLU A 99 0.87 -12.15 17.08
C GLU A 99 0.74 -13.66 17.28
N ASP A 100 -0.27 -14.04 18.06
CA ASP A 100 -0.73 -15.41 18.19
C ASP A 100 -1.99 -15.61 17.34
N LYS A 101 -2.05 -16.75 16.66
CA LYS A 101 -3.19 -17.17 15.85
C LYS A 101 -4.12 -18.05 16.69
N PHE A 102 -5.41 -17.73 16.68
CA PHE A 102 -6.44 -18.55 17.30
C PHE A 102 -7.54 -18.88 16.28
N GLU A 103 -7.97 -20.13 16.28
CA GLU A 103 -9.13 -20.58 15.50
C GLU A 103 -10.39 -20.45 16.36
N LEU A 104 -11.37 -19.75 15.81
CA LEU A 104 -12.69 -19.60 16.40
C LEU A 104 -13.58 -20.76 15.94
N ALA A 105 -14.79 -20.83 16.50
CA ALA A 105 -15.83 -21.65 15.92
C ALA A 105 -16.09 -21.21 14.46
N GLU A 106 -16.62 -22.12 13.63
CA GLU A 106 -17.05 -21.83 12.25
C GLU A 106 -15.90 -21.58 11.26
N GLY A 107 -14.67 -22.02 11.56
CA GLY A 107 -13.54 -21.95 10.63
C GLY A 107 -13.03 -20.52 10.40
N GLN A 108 -13.37 -19.60 11.30
CA GLN A 108 -12.79 -18.26 11.38
C GLN A 108 -11.47 -18.30 12.16
N ARG A 109 -10.57 -17.37 11.85
CA ARG A 109 -9.35 -17.16 12.63
C ARG A 109 -9.26 -15.72 13.10
N ILE A 110 -8.54 -15.51 14.19
CA ILE A 110 -8.12 -14.18 14.66
C ILE A 110 -6.63 -14.18 14.94
N CYS A 111 -6.03 -13.03 14.69
CA CYS A 111 -4.64 -12.73 15.03
C CYS A 111 -4.66 -11.69 16.13
N ILE A 112 -4.04 -12.01 17.26
CA ILE A 112 -4.02 -11.14 18.43
C ILE A 112 -2.57 -10.92 18.81
N SER A 113 -2.22 -9.66 19.09
CA SER A 113 -0.92 -9.36 19.66
C SER A 113 -0.65 -10.26 20.86
N LYS A 114 0.55 -10.84 20.91
CA LYS A 114 1.10 -11.53 22.09
C LYS A 114 1.11 -10.61 23.32
N GLY A 115 0.94 -9.30 23.11
CA GLY A 115 0.84 -8.22 24.07
C GLY A 115 0.04 -8.55 25.34
N GLY A 116 0.79 -8.62 26.43
CA GLY A 116 0.38 -8.85 27.81
C GLY A 116 1.63 -8.78 28.69
N PHE A 117 1.48 -8.56 30.00
CA PHE A 117 2.62 -8.54 30.93
C PHE A 117 3.19 -9.95 31.18
N LYS A 118 2.50 -11.00 30.71
CA LYS A 118 2.85 -12.41 30.91
C LYS A 118 2.57 -13.27 29.67
N ALA A 119 3.38 -14.31 29.48
CA ALA A 119 3.14 -15.32 28.46
C ALA A 119 1.76 -16.00 28.65
N GLY A 120 1.06 -16.27 27.54
CA GLY A 120 -0.27 -16.90 27.56
C GLY A 120 -1.44 -15.99 27.95
N GLU A 121 -1.20 -14.70 28.21
CA GLU A 121 -2.26 -13.75 28.54
C GLU A 121 -3.25 -13.55 27.38
N ALA A 122 -2.76 -13.50 26.14
CA ALA A 122 -3.59 -13.39 24.94
C ALA A 122 -4.56 -14.59 24.84
N ALA A 123 -4.05 -15.82 24.98
CA ALA A 123 -4.87 -17.03 24.99
C ALA A 123 -5.93 -17.00 26.10
N ARG A 124 -5.56 -16.54 27.31
CA ARG A 124 -6.52 -16.38 28.41
C ARG A 124 -7.62 -15.38 28.06
N LYS A 125 -7.28 -14.24 27.46
CA LYS A 125 -8.25 -13.22 27.04
C LYS A 125 -9.19 -13.75 25.98
N VAL A 126 -8.69 -14.52 25.00
CA VAL A 126 -9.52 -15.18 23.98
C VAL A 126 -10.52 -16.14 24.62
N GLU A 127 -10.07 -16.96 25.57
CA GLU A 127 -10.94 -17.92 26.25
C GLU A 127 -12.01 -17.24 27.10
N LEU A 128 -11.65 -16.13 27.77
CA LEU A 128 -12.62 -15.30 28.49
C LEU A 128 -13.62 -14.65 27.52
N ALA A 129 -13.17 -14.14 26.38
CA ALA A 129 -14.02 -13.56 25.34
C ALA A 129 -15.06 -14.57 24.86
N ARG A 130 -14.60 -15.80 24.56
CA ARG A 130 -15.45 -16.91 24.11
C ARG A 130 -16.53 -17.27 25.13
N LYS A 131 -16.24 -17.10 26.42
CA LYS A 131 -17.20 -17.32 27.51
C LYS A 131 -18.07 -16.09 27.83
N GLY A 132 -17.84 -14.95 27.17
CA GLY A 132 -18.52 -13.70 27.49
C GLY A 132 -18.10 -13.09 28.84
N LEU A 133 -16.85 -13.31 29.25
CA LEU A 133 -16.30 -12.94 30.57
C LEU A 133 -15.14 -11.94 30.50
N LEU A 134 -15.04 -11.16 29.41
CA LEU A 134 -14.06 -10.08 29.26
C LEU A 134 -14.57 -8.75 29.79
#